data_AF-A0A971K4G1-F1
#
_entry.id   AF-A0A971K4G1-F1
#
_cell.length_a   1.000
_cell.length_b   1.000
_cell.length_c   1.000
_cell.angle_alpha   90.00
_cell.angle_beta   90.00
_cell.angle_gamma   90.00
#
_symmetry.space_group_name_H-M   'P 1'
#
loop_
_entity.id
_entity.type
_entity.pdbx_description
1 polymer ?
#
loop_
_entity_poly.entity_id
_entity_poly.type
_entity_poly.pdbx_seq_one_letter_code
_entity_poly.pdbx_strand_id
1 'polypeptide(L)'
;AESILLEPYYSFHLEVPEKTVGRAISDIEKMHGTCEISQTNGETAVLTGSAPVAAMRNYQKEVVAYTKGLGRLFYTFKGYEPCHNTDEVIEKIGYDSERDPENPTGSIFFARGSSFFVDWYEVKNHMHVQSFLQKNDNQSEDAVQNQASITKERAISLEEIERIFKNTFFANLGKKSVWKKRRTIRKNDYHSVPYIGKPKEIKEEYLLVDGYNIIHAWPELKELADGNMESARMKLLDILSNYQGIRKCKVMVVFDAYRVQRHVADIFDYHNVRVVYTREAQTADQYIERFAHDNQKKYDITVATSDALQQVIIRGAGSSLLSARELKAEIEQAYLTLKQEYEHMQGKNSNYLIDKLSSTEKQTFKNLMRKEDNIYKNFEDE
;
A
#
# COMPACT_ATOMS: atom_id res chain seq x y z
N ALA A 1 -25.64 22.23 19.44
CA ALA A 1 -24.83 21.02 19.62
C ALA A 1 -23.58 21.44 20.37
N GLU A 2 -23.12 20.65 21.34
CA GLU A 2 -21.84 20.92 21.99
C GLU A 2 -20.75 20.22 21.19
N SER A 3 -19.82 21.01 20.63
CA SER A 3 -18.69 20.49 19.87
C SER A 3 -17.65 19.92 20.84
N ILE A 4 -17.24 18.66 20.63
CA ILE A 4 -16.23 18.00 21.44
C ILE A 4 -14.93 17.95 20.65
N LEU A 5 -13.84 18.49 21.21
CA LEU A 5 -12.52 18.37 20.60
C LEU A 5 -11.99 16.95 20.81
N LEU A 6 -11.51 16.34 19.73
CA LEU A 6 -10.89 15.02 19.76
C LEU A 6 -9.40 15.12 19.48
N GLU A 7 -8.63 14.20 20.03
CA GLU A 7 -7.22 14.04 19.75
C GLU A 7 -6.88 12.58 19.42
N PRO A 8 -5.80 12.32 18.68
CA PRO A 8 -5.38 10.97 18.36
C PRO A 8 -4.78 10.25 19.58
N TYR A 9 -5.12 8.98 19.74
CA TYR A 9 -4.64 8.10 20.80
C TYR A 9 -3.83 6.92 20.25
N TYR A 10 -2.76 6.55 20.95
CA TYR A 10 -2.04 5.28 20.75
C TYR A 10 -2.61 4.20 21.63
N SER A 11 -2.65 2.97 21.12
CA SER A 11 -2.60 1.76 21.96
C SER A 11 -1.13 1.34 22.06
N PHE A 12 -0.67 1.05 23.26
CA PHE A 12 0.74 0.73 23.50
C PHE A 12 0.94 -0.61 24.21
N HIS A 13 2.13 -1.17 24.01
CA HIS A 13 2.67 -2.33 24.71
C HIS A 13 4.04 -1.95 25.26
N LEU A 14 4.17 -1.95 26.58
CA LEU A 14 5.35 -1.52 27.32
C LEU A 14 5.94 -2.70 28.10
N GLU A 15 7.15 -3.09 27.74
CA GLU A 15 7.94 -4.09 28.47
C GLU A 15 8.93 -3.37 29.36
N VAL A 16 8.86 -3.61 30.67
CA VAL A 16 9.79 -3.02 31.65
C VAL A 16 10.18 -4.04 32.73
N PRO A 17 11.36 -3.91 33.36
CA PRO A 17 11.71 -4.70 34.53
C PRO A 17 10.69 -4.53 35.66
N GLU A 18 10.41 -5.59 36.41
CA GLU A 18 9.40 -5.59 37.48
C GLU A 18 9.62 -4.47 38.52
N LYS A 19 10.90 -4.20 38.84
CA LYS A 19 11.31 -3.14 39.77
C LYS A 19 10.92 -1.72 39.34
N THR A 20 10.60 -1.52 38.06
CA THR A 20 10.29 -0.21 37.47
C THR A 20 8.84 -0.06 37.01
N VAL A 21 8.00 -1.07 37.24
CA VAL A 21 6.58 -1.07 36.82
C VAL A 21 5.79 0.07 37.47
N GLY A 22 5.95 0.29 38.78
CA GLY A 22 5.21 1.34 39.49
C GLY A 22 5.52 2.74 38.95
N ARG A 23 6.78 2.98 38.54
CA ARG A 23 7.15 4.23 37.86
C ARG A 23 6.48 4.34 36.49
N ALA A 24 6.52 3.27 35.71
CA ALA A 24 5.92 3.25 34.38
C ALA A 24 4.41 3.56 34.41
N ILE A 25 3.69 3.01 35.40
CA ILE A 25 2.25 3.30 35.62
C ILE A 25 2.05 4.77 35.95
N SER A 26 2.81 5.30 36.91
CA SER A 26 2.69 6.70 37.33
C SER A 26 2.99 7.68 36.19
N ASP A 27 4.00 7.38 35.35
CA ASP A 27 4.32 8.19 34.19
C ASP A 27 3.17 8.17 33.17
N ILE A 28 2.58 7.00 32.89
CA ILE A 28 1.43 6.86 31.96
C ILE A 28 0.20 7.61 32.48
N GLU A 29 -0.11 7.50 33.77
CA GLU A 29 -1.22 8.26 34.39
C GLU A 29 -0.99 9.77 34.29
N LYS A 30 0.24 10.22 34.51
CA LYS A 30 0.63 11.63 34.33
C LYS A 30 0.50 12.11 32.88
N MET A 31 0.65 11.20 31.92
CA MET A 31 0.43 11.46 30.50
C MET A 31 -1.05 11.31 30.08
N HIS A 32 -1.99 11.24 31.03
CA HIS A 32 -3.42 11.05 30.79
C HIS A 32 -3.74 9.75 30.02
N GLY A 33 -2.90 8.74 30.17
CA GLY A 33 -3.11 7.41 29.63
C GLY A 33 -3.78 6.46 30.62
N THR A 34 -4.39 5.41 30.09
CA THR A 34 -4.88 4.25 30.83
C THR A 34 -3.94 3.08 30.60
N CYS A 35 -3.64 2.30 31.65
CA CYS A 35 -2.80 1.12 31.52
C CYS A 35 -3.25 -0.01 32.45
N GLU A 36 -3.03 -1.24 31.98
CA GLU A 36 -3.27 -2.46 32.73
C GLU A 36 -2.04 -3.37 32.63
N ILE A 37 -1.76 -4.14 33.68
CA ILE A 37 -0.69 -5.12 33.68
C ILE A 37 -1.21 -6.39 33.00
N SER A 38 -0.68 -6.71 31.82
CA SER A 38 -1.10 -7.88 31.04
C SER A 38 -0.42 -9.16 31.51
N GLN A 39 0.89 -9.11 31.73
CA GLN A 39 1.70 -10.28 32.10
C GLN A 39 2.87 -9.89 33.00
N THR A 40 3.22 -10.78 33.93
CA THR A 40 4.40 -10.63 34.80
C THR A 40 5.18 -11.94 34.82
N ASN A 41 6.42 -11.91 34.35
CA ASN A 41 7.30 -13.08 34.23
C ASN A 41 8.44 -13.08 35.27
N GLY A 42 8.28 -12.40 36.42
CA GLY A 42 9.24 -12.37 37.54
C GLY A 42 10.54 -11.61 37.30
N GLU A 43 10.90 -11.35 36.04
CA GLU A 43 12.05 -10.51 35.64
C GLU A 43 11.58 -9.27 34.87
N THR A 44 10.57 -9.45 34.02
CA THR A 44 9.93 -8.39 33.22
C THR A 44 8.42 -8.42 33.37
N ALA A 45 7.81 -7.24 33.31
CA ALA A 45 6.37 -7.06 33.27
C ALA A 45 5.97 -6.32 31.99
N VAL A 46 4.77 -6.64 31.52
CA VAL A 46 4.18 -6.10 30.31
C VAL A 46 2.96 -5.29 30.68
N LEU A 47 2.96 -4.00 30.31
CA LEU A 47 1.82 -3.11 30.46
C LEU A 47 1.21 -2.84 29.08
N THR A 48 -0.11 -2.95 29.02
CA THR A 48 -0.88 -2.61 27.81
C THR A 48 -1.86 -1.51 28.14
N GLY A 49 -2.06 -0.58 27.22
CA GLY A 49 -2.91 0.57 27.51
C GLY A 49 -3.15 1.48 26.32
N SER A 50 -3.71 2.65 26.61
CA SER A 50 -3.86 3.71 25.62
C SER A 50 -3.55 5.08 26.20
N ALA A 51 -2.95 5.96 25.40
CA ALA A 51 -2.59 7.30 25.82
C ALA A 51 -2.61 8.29 24.64
N PRO A 52 -2.79 9.60 24.91
CA PRO A 52 -2.69 10.65 23.90
C PRO A 52 -1.36 10.61 23.15
N VAL A 53 -1.41 10.76 21.82
CA VAL A 53 -0.21 10.83 20.97
C VAL A 53 0.67 12.01 21.37
N ALA A 54 0.05 13.15 21.71
CA ALA A 54 0.75 14.37 22.10
C ALA A 54 1.64 14.16 23.33
N ALA A 55 1.13 13.42 24.33
CA ALA A 55 1.84 13.15 25.58
C ALA A 55 2.95 12.09 25.42
N MET A 56 2.75 11.10 24.54
CA MET A 56 3.66 9.94 24.40
C MET A 56 4.92 10.18 23.54
N ARG A 57 5.04 11.31 22.82
CA ARG A 57 6.05 11.53 21.77
C ARG A 57 7.51 11.29 22.18
N ASN A 58 7.85 11.52 23.45
CA ASN A 58 9.23 11.38 23.97
C ASN A 58 9.38 10.27 25.01
N TYR A 59 8.30 9.56 25.36
CA TYR A 59 8.30 8.67 26.50
C TYR A 59 9.27 7.48 26.33
N GLN A 60 9.45 6.99 25.10
CA GLN A 60 10.44 5.93 24.82
C GLN A 60 11.87 6.27 25.30
N LYS A 61 12.28 7.55 25.27
CA LYS A 61 13.60 7.97 25.79
C LYS A 61 13.66 7.87 27.31
N GLU A 62 12.59 8.24 28.00
CA GLU A 62 12.50 8.15 29.46
C GLU A 62 12.49 6.69 29.92
N VAL A 63 11.69 5.85 29.24
CA VAL A 63 11.66 4.39 29.45
C VAL A 63 13.07 3.82 29.37
N VAL A 64 13.80 4.10 28.28
CA VAL A 64 15.17 3.61 28.12
C VAL A 64 16.10 4.11 29.24
N ALA A 65 15.96 5.37 29.66
CA ALA A 65 16.80 5.96 30.70
C ALA A 65 16.59 5.30 32.08
N TYR A 66 15.35 5.15 32.55
CA TYR A 66 15.09 4.59 33.88
C TYR A 66 15.17 3.06 33.94
N THR A 67 14.99 2.37 32.79
CA THR A 67 15.16 0.91 32.69
C THR A 67 16.59 0.48 32.36
N LYS A 68 17.53 1.43 32.22
CA LYS A 68 18.92 1.15 31.81
C LYS A 68 19.00 0.39 30.48
N GLY A 69 18.09 0.70 29.55
CA GLY A 69 18.02 0.09 28.22
C GLY A 69 17.29 -1.26 28.13
N LEU A 70 16.73 -1.77 29.23
CA LEU A 70 15.96 -3.02 29.23
C LEU A 70 14.49 -2.82 28.82
N GLY A 71 13.99 -1.59 28.85
CA GLY A 71 12.60 -1.27 28.54
C GLY A 71 12.35 -1.11 27.04
N ARG A 72 11.19 -1.57 26.59
CA ARG A 72 10.75 -1.44 25.18
C ARG A 72 9.30 -0.99 25.13
N LEU A 73 9.03 0.06 24.37
CA LEU A 73 7.69 0.55 24.11
C LEU A 73 7.34 0.41 22.64
N PHE A 74 6.16 -0.14 22.38
CA PHE A 74 5.57 -0.28 21.07
C PHE A 74 4.25 0.47 21.02
N TYR A 75 3.96 1.08 19.88
CA TYR A 75 2.74 1.86 19.67
C TYR A 75 2.02 1.40 18.40
N THR A 76 0.70 1.40 18.46
CA THR A 76 -0.21 1.23 17.33
C THR A 76 -1.27 2.33 17.40
N PHE A 77 -1.64 2.89 16.25
CA PHE A 77 -2.72 3.88 16.22
C PHE A 77 -4.06 3.25 16.63
N LYS A 78 -4.75 3.84 17.62
CA LYS A 78 -6.05 3.34 18.13
C LYS A 78 -7.23 4.05 17.49
N GLY A 79 -7.13 5.37 17.31
CA GLY A 79 -8.23 6.22 16.85
C GLY A 79 -8.19 7.59 17.52
N TYR A 80 -9.36 8.22 17.62
CA TYR A 80 -9.55 9.52 18.26
C TYR A 80 -10.41 9.39 19.51
N GLU A 81 -10.02 10.07 20.58
CA GLU A 81 -10.77 10.14 21.84
C GLU A 81 -10.88 11.62 22.29
N PRO A 82 -11.78 11.95 23.23
CA PRO A 82 -11.91 13.31 23.75
C PRO A 82 -10.57 13.88 24.22
N CYS A 83 -10.28 15.10 23.79
CA CYS A 83 -9.00 15.75 24.07
C CYS A 83 -8.82 16.00 25.57
N HIS A 84 -7.71 15.50 26.12
CA HIS A 84 -7.38 15.60 27.55
C HIS A 84 -7.21 17.05 28.01
N ASN A 85 -6.77 17.96 27.14
CA ASN A 85 -6.55 19.38 27.44
C ASN A 85 -7.33 20.31 26.48
N THR A 86 -8.63 20.05 26.35
CA THR A 86 -9.51 20.74 25.40
C THR A 86 -9.42 22.28 25.50
N ASP A 87 -9.57 22.85 26.69
CA ASP A 87 -9.63 24.32 26.87
C ASP A 87 -8.32 25.00 26.46
N GLU A 88 -7.17 24.44 26.84
CA GLU A 88 -5.85 24.97 26.51
C GLU A 88 -5.60 24.97 24.99
N VAL A 89 -6.00 23.88 24.31
CA VAL A 89 -5.85 23.75 22.87
C VAL A 89 -6.77 24.72 22.14
N ILE A 90 -8.02 24.88 22.59
CA ILE A 90 -8.98 25.82 22.01
C ILE A 90 -8.48 27.26 22.18
N GLU A 91 -8.03 27.65 23.38
CA GLU A 91 -7.53 29.00 23.64
C GLU A 91 -6.28 29.31 22.80
N LYS A 92 -5.36 28.33 22.68
CA LYS A 92 -4.13 28.49 21.90
C LYS A 92 -4.37 28.59 20.39
N ILE A 93 -5.29 27.79 19.86
CA ILE A 93 -5.62 27.82 18.42
C ILE A 93 -6.47 29.04 18.10
N GLY A 94 -7.39 29.41 18.99
CA GLY A 94 -8.24 30.59 18.84
C GLY A 94 -9.09 30.58 17.58
N TYR A 95 -9.51 29.40 17.12
CA TYR A 95 -10.29 29.25 15.90
C TYR A 95 -11.69 29.86 16.07
N ASP A 96 -12.02 30.82 15.20
CA ASP A 96 -13.33 31.48 15.13
C ASP A 96 -14.06 31.00 13.87
N SER A 97 -15.04 30.13 14.07
CA SER A 97 -15.80 29.51 12.97
C SER A 97 -16.62 30.52 12.18
N GLU A 98 -17.05 31.63 12.79
CA GLU A 98 -17.84 32.67 12.11
C GLU A 98 -16.98 33.53 11.17
N ARG A 99 -15.66 33.42 11.28
CA ARG A 99 -14.69 34.14 10.43
C ARG A 99 -14.01 33.23 9.41
N ASP A 100 -14.41 31.97 9.30
CA ASP A 100 -13.88 31.04 8.31
C ASP A 100 -14.78 30.98 7.05
N PRO A 101 -14.43 31.68 5.96
CA PRO A 101 -15.20 31.62 4.72
C PRO A 101 -15.03 30.31 3.95
N GLU A 102 -13.96 29.54 4.21
CA GLU A 102 -13.73 28.23 3.57
C GLU A 102 -14.59 27.14 4.22
N ASN A 103 -14.91 27.29 5.51
CA ASN A 103 -15.74 26.37 6.28
C ASN A 103 -16.95 27.10 6.91
N PRO A 104 -17.91 27.58 6.10
CA PRO A 104 -19.05 28.32 6.62
C PRO A 104 -19.89 27.48 7.58
N THR A 105 -20.30 28.09 8.69
CA THR A 105 -21.11 27.43 9.74
C THR A 105 -22.56 27.19 9.33
N GLY A 106 -23.02 27.78 8.23
CA GLY A 106 -24.38 27.64 7.72
C GLY A 106 -24.45 27.10 6.29
N SER A 107 -25.66 27.04 5.74
CA SER A 107 -25.94 26.55 4.39
C SER A 107 -26.54 27.65 3.52
N ILE A 108 -26.28 27.61 2.22
CA ILE A 108 -26.85 28.56 1.26
C ILE A 108 -28.09 27.93 0.62
N PHE A 109 -29.23 28.60 0.74
CA PHE A 109 -30.49 28.21 0.11
C PHE A 109 -30.84 29.15 -1.05
N PHE A 110 -31.56 28.63 -2.04
CA PHE A 110 -32.09 29.41 -3.15
C PHE A 110 -33.61 29.52 -3.05
N ALA A 111 -34.13 30.75 -3.06
CA ALA A 111 -35.56 31.01 -3.15
C ALA A 111 -35.82 32.23 -4.04
N ARG A 112 -36.86 32.14 -4.88
CA ARG A 112 -37.34 33.26 -5.73
C ARG A 112 -36.25 33.93 -6.60
N GLY A 113 -35.26 33.15 -7.05
CA GLY A 113 -34.19 33.64 -7.91
C GLY A 113 -32.99 34.28 -7.19
N SER A 114 -32.95 34.26 -5.86
CA SER A 114 -31.83 34.75 -5.05
C SER A 114 -31.35 33.71 -4.04
N SER A 115 -30.03 33.67 -3.79
CA SER A 115 -29.44 32.90 -2.70
C SER A 115 -29.48 33.66 -1.38
N PHE A 116 -29.75 32.97 -0.27
CA PHE A 116 -29.65 33.51 1.08
C PHE A 116 -28.96 32.50 2.01
N PHE A 117 -28.23 33.02 2.99
CA PHE A 117 -27.56 32.21 4.00
C PHE A 117 -28.57 31.80 5.08
N VAL A 118 -28.45 30.56 5.55
CA VAL A 118 -29.27 29.98 6.62
C VAL A 118 -28.34 29.36 7.65
N ASP A 119 -28.46 29.79 8.89
CA ASP A 119 -27.70 29.22 10.00
C ASP A 119 -28.00 27.73 10.17
N TRP A 120 -27.00 26.94 10.57
CA TRP A 120 -27.12 25.48 10.66
C TRP A 120 -28.33 25.00 11.47
N TYR A 121 -28.75 25.75 12.49
CA TYR A 121 -29.88 25.40 13.34
C TYR A 121 -31.24 25.66 12.68
N GLU A 122 -31.30 26.51 11.65
CA GLU A 122 -32.52 26.83 10.90
C GLU A 122 -32.65 26.00 9.61
N VAL A 123 -31.56 25.37 9.14
CA VAL A 123 -31.51 24.56 7.91
C VAL A 123 -32.69 23.61 7.79
N LYS A 124 -33.05 22.89 8.86
CA LYS A 124 -34.16 21.91 8.86
C LYS A 124 -35.51 22.53 8.51
N ASN A 125 -35.75 23.79 8.88
CA ASN A 125 -37.01 24.50 8.58
C ASN A 125 -37.07 24.96 7.11
N HIS A 126 -35.91 25.16 6.48
CA HIS A 126 -35.78 25.61 5.09
C HIS A 126 -35.63 24.45 4.08
N MET A 127 -35.46 23.22 4.55
CA MET A 127 -35.39 22.04 3.70
C MET A 127 -36.72 21.76 3.00
N HIS A 128 -36.72 21.82 1.67
CA HIS A 128 -37.89 21.50 0.83
C HIS A 128 -38.07 20.00 0.57
N VAL A 129 -37.05 19.18 0.91
CA VAL A 129 -37.03 17.74 0.69
C VAL A 129 -36.80 17.06 2.02
N GLN A 130 -37.54 15.99 2.28
CA GLN A 130 -37.34 15.18 3.47
C GLN A 130 -35.97 14.50 3.41
N SER A 131 -35.29 14.41 4.55
CA SER A 131 -34.03 13.69 4.65
C SER A 131 -34.22 12.25 4.15
N PHE A 132 -33.45 11.84 3.15
CA PHE A 132 -33.43 10.48 2.61
C PHE A 132 -32.97 9.43 3.64
N LEU A 133 -32.50 9.91 4.80
CA LEU A 133 -32.11 9.12 5.97
C LEU A 133 -33.22 9.05 7.03
N GLN A 134 -34.49 9.32 6.67
CA GLN A 134 -35.60 9.06 7.58
C GLN A 134 -35.57 7.60 8.04
N LYS A 135 -35.32 7.41 9.34
CA LYS A 135 -35.67 6.17 10.03
C LYS A 135 -37.18 6.01 9.92
N ASN A 136 -37.62 4.87 9.42
CA ASN A 136 -39.02 4.47 9.51
C ASN A 136 -39.38 4.30 11.00
N ASP A 137 -39.91 5.34 11.63
CA ASP A 137 -40.43 5.30 13.01
C ASP A 137 -41.81 4.60 13.14
N ASN A 138 -42.14 3.73 12.18
CA ASN A 138 -43.33 2.86 12.23
C ASN A 138 -42.97 1.41 11.95
N GLN A 139 -42.01 0.86 12.70
CA GLN A 139 -41.99 -0.58 12.96
C GLN A 139 -41.94 -0.79 14.47
N SER A 140 -43.03 -1.38 14.95
CA SER A 140 -43.23 -2.00 16.25
C SER A 140 -41.95 -2.57 16.86
N GLU A 141 -41.84 -2.44 18.19
CA GLU A 141 -40.75 -2.91 19.05
C GLU A 141 -40.39 -4.41 18.93
N ASP A 142 -41.09 -5.18 18.09
CA ASP A 142 -40.77 -6.58 17.74
C ASP A 142 -39.72 -6.72 16.62
N ALA A 143 -39.29 -5.65 15.95
CA ALA A 143 -38.29 -5.72 14.88
C ALA A 143 -36.83 -5.72 15.37
N VAL A 144 -36.58 -5.36 16.64
CA VAL A 144 -35.22 -5.34 17.22
C VAL A 144 -34.68 -6.75 17.51
N GLN A 145 -35.55 -7.76 17.55
CA GLN A 145 -35.11 -9.15 17.67
C GLN A 145 -34.70 -9.79 16.33
N ASN A 146 -35.18 -9.28 15.17
CA ASN A 146 -34.92 -9.91 13.88
C ASN A 146 -33.70 -9.39 13.09
N GLN A 147 -33.15 -8.22 13.41
CA GLN A 147 -31.83 -7.82 12.88
C GLN A 147 -30.66 -8.48 13.63
N ALA A 148 -30.88 -8.94 14.87
CA ALA A 148 -29.97 -9.84 15.57
C ALA A 148 -30.02 -11.28 15.01
N SER A 149 -31.08 -11.66 14.29
CA SER A 149 -31.27 -12.99 13.67
C SER A 149 -30.58 -13.12 12.31
N ILE A 150 -30.66 -12.10 11.44
CA ILE A 150 -30.06 -12.17 10.09
C ILE A 150 -28.52 -12.12 10.16
N THR A 151 -27.96 -11.44 11.18
CA THR A 151 -26.51 -11.43 11.43
C THR A 151 -26.02 -12.70 12.14
N LYS A 152 -26.93 -13.52 12.68
CA LYS A 152 -26.61 -14.82 13.32
C LYS A 152 -26.64 -16.03 12.38
N GLU A 153 -27.32 -15.96 11.23
CA GLU A 153 -27.42 -17.10 10.30
C GLU A 153 -26.15 -17.38 9.46
N ARG A 154 -25.05 -16.68 9.70
CA ARG A 154 -23.72 -17.09 9.18
C ARG A 154 -22.65 -17.31 10.24
N ALA A 155 -23.06 -17.54 11.49
CA ALA A 155 -22.19 -18.17 12.47
C ALA A 155 -22.50 -19.68 12.50
N ILE A 156 -21.88 -20.43 11.58
CA ILE A 156 -21.87 -21.89 11.69
C ILE A 156 -21.12 -22.23 12.98
N SER A 157 -21.79 -22.87 13.94
CA SER A 157 -21.17 -23.23 15.21
C SER A 157 -20.02 -24.22 14.98
N LEU A 158 -19.01 -24.21 15.86
CA LEU A 158 -17.86 -25.14 15.78
C LEU A 158 -18.29 -26.61 15.75
N GLU A 159 -19.42 -26.95 16.39
CA GLU A 159 -20.00 -28.29 16.38
C GLU A 159 -20.68 -28.65 15.05
N GLU A 160 -21.27 -27.67 14.34
CA GLU A 160 -21.85 -27.87 13.01
C GLU A 160 -20.74 -27.98 11.95
N ILE A 161 -19.65 -27.21 12.08
CA ILE A 161 -18.43 -27.36 11.25
C ILE A 161 -17.79 -28.73 11.48
N GLU A 162 -17.67 -29.21 12.72
CA GLU A 162 -17.14 -30.56 13.02
C GLU A 162 -18.04 -31.68 12.49
N ARG A 163 -19.38 -31.51 12.54
CA ARG A 163 -20.34 -32.49 12.02
C ARG A 163 -20.28 -32.56 10.49
N ILE A 164 -20.13 -31.42 9.83
CA ILE A 164 -19.92 -31.32 8.37
C ILE A 164 -18.54 -31.89 8.00
N PHE A 165 -17.47 -31.62 8.76
CA PHE A 165 -16.13 -32.17 8.52
C PHE A 165 -16.07 -33.69 8.67
N LYS A 166 -16.74 -34.27 9.68
CA LYS A 166 -16.84 -35.73 9.87
C LYS A 166 -17.62 -36.42 8.76
N ASN A 167 -18.70 -35.79 8.28
CA ASN A 167 -19.54 -36.36 7.21
C ASN A 167 -18.96 -36.16 5.79
N THR A 168 -18.14 -35.14 5.56
CA THR A 168 -17.64 -34.81 4.19
C THR A 168 -16.22 -35.31 3.91
N PHE A 169 -15.31 -35.29 4.88
CA PHE A 169 -13.89 -35.63 4.64
C PHE A 169 -13.47 -37.01 5.16
N PHE A 170 -14.14 -37.57 6.17
CA PHE A 170 -13.68 -38.78 6.86
C PHE A 170 -14.60 -40.00 6.71
N ALA A 171 -15.67 -39.92 5.90
CA ALA A 171 -16.62 -41.02 5.70
C ALA A 171 -15.99 -42.32 5.16
N ASN A 172 -14.78 -42.24 4.57
CA ASN A 172 -14.07 -43.39 3.99
C ASN A 172 -12.77 -43.77 4.71
N LEU A 173 -12.42 -43.13 5.83
CA LEU A 173 -11.22 -43.50 6.57
C LEU A 173 -11.58 -44.53 7.64
N GLY A 174 -11.52 -45.78 7.19
CA GLY A 174 -11.78 -46.98 7.98
C GLY A 174 -11.03 -47.01 9.30
N LYS A 175 -11.74 -47.56 10.30
CA LYS A 175 -11.26 -47.93 11.63
C LYS A 175 -9.89 -48.62 11.57
N LYS A 176 -8.89 -48.12 12.30
CA LYS A 176 -7.93 -48.96 13.04
C LYS A 176 -7.49 -48.33 14.37
N SER A 177 -7.98 -48.96 15.44
CA SER A 177 -7.39 -49.23 16.76
C SER A 177 -6.25 -48.36 17.31
N VAL A 178 -6.56 -47.68 18.42
CA VAL A 178 -5.92 -47.74 19.77
C VAL A 178 -4.41 -48.05 19.82
N TRP A 179 -3.62 -47.16 20.43
CA TRP A 179 -2.77 -47.49 21.60
C TRP A 179 -2.43 -46.22 22.41
N LYS A 180 -2.64 -46.33 23.74
CA LYS A 180 -2.34 -45.30 24.76
C LYS A 180 -0.83 -45.20 24.99
N LYS A 181 -0.32 -43.98 25.20
CA LYS A 181 0.64 -43.75 26.30
C LYS A 181 0.52 -42.36 26.90
N ARG A 182 0.54 -42.36 28.23
CA ARG A 182 0.41 -41.22 29.15
C ARG A 182 1.77 -40.54 29.37
N ARG A 183 1.67 -39.23 29.65
CA ARG A 183 2.44 -38.40 30.60
C ARG A 183 3.75 -37.71 30.15
N THR A 184 3.65 -36.37 30.27
CA THR A 184 4.52 -35.39 30.97
C THR A 184 5.91 -35.07 30.42
N ILE A 185 6.08 -33.79 30.06
CA ILE A 185 7.09 -32.81 30.56
C ILE A 185 7.25 -31.74 29.49
N ARG A 186 6.99 -30.49 29.89
CA ARG A 186 7.26 -29.26 29.14
C ARG A 186 8.75 -29.19 28.81
N LYS A 187 9.09 -29.10 27.53
CA LYS A 187 10.32 -28.48 27.06
C LYS A 187 9.95 -27.40 26.06
N ASN A 188 10.55 -26.24 26.34
CA ASN A 188 10.55 -25.03 25.57
C ASN A 188 11.46 -25.27 24.36
N ASP A 189 10.89 -25.40 23.18
CA ASP A 189 11.59 -25.13 21.93
C ASP A 189 10.78 -24.04 21.23
N TYR A 190 11.30 -22.81 21.26
CA TYR A 190 10.94 -21.80 20.27
C TYR A 190 11.45 -22.31 18.92
N HIS A 191 10.70 -23.21 18.30
CA HIS A 191 10.67 -23.32 16.85
C HIS A 191 9.54 -22.41 16.38
N SER A 192 9.95 -21.32 15.73
CA SER A 192 9.11 -20.51 14.87
C SER A 192 8.38 -21.45 13.90
N VAL A 193 7.11 -21.75 14.20
CA VAL A 193 6.25 -22.47 13.27
C VAL A 193 6.04 -21.52 12.09
N PRO A 194 6.48 -21.87 10.87
CA PRO A 194 6.26 -21.02 9.72
C PRO A 194 4.75 -20.86 9.56
N TYR A 195 4.29 -19.62 9.44
CA TYR A 195 2.93 -19.32 9.05
C TYR A 195 2.70 -19.96 7.68
N ILE A 196 2.08 -21.14 7.65
CA ILE A 196 1.57 -21.75 6.42
C ILE A 196 0.35 -20.93 6.06
N GLY A 197 0.60 -19.79 5.40
CA GLY A 197 -0.43 -19.01 4.76
C GLY A 197 -1.21 -19.93 3.83
N LYS A 198 -2.55 -19.79 3.85
CA LYS A 198 -3.39 -20.34 2.79
C LYS A 198 -2.72 -20.00 1.44
N PRO A 199 -2.60 -20.95 0.50
CA PRO A 199 -1.98 -20.68 -0.78
C PRO A 199 -2.72 -19.50 -1.42
N LYS A 200 -2.05 -18.35 -1.50
CA LYS A 200 -2.50 -17.19 -2.25
C LYS A 200 -2.63 -17.71 -3.68
N GLU A 201 -3.83 -17.67 -4.26
CA GLU A 201 -3.99 -17.96 -5.69
C GLU A 201 -2.92 -17.14 -6.41
N ILE A 202 -2.08 -17.80 -7.23
CA ILE A 202 -0.99 -17.14 -7.96
C ILE A 202 -1.67 -16.28 -9.02
N LYS A 203 -1.95 -15.03 -8.67
CA LYS A 203 -2.49 -14.02 -9.59
C LYS A 203 -1.33 -13.46 -10.40
N GLU A 204 -1.56 -13.21 -11.68
CA GLU A 204 -0.56 -12.52 -12.51
C GLU A 204 -0.36 -11.09 -11.99
N GLU A 205 0.90 -10.68 -11.84
CA GLU A 205 1.27 -9.33 -11.41
C GLU A 205 1.01 -8.32 -12.53
N TYR A 206 0.34 -7.22 -12.19
CA TYR A 206 -0.02 -6.16 -13.13
C TYR A 206 0.42 -4.80 -12.58
N LEU A 207 1.30 -4.12 -13.31
CA LEU A 207 1.82 -2.81 -12.95
C LEU A 207 1.09 -1.73 -13.75
N LEU A 208 0.37 -0.85 -13.07
CA LEU A 208 -0.23 0.36 -13.62
C LEU A 208 0.69 1.54 -13.33
N VAL A 209 1.06 2.30 -14.36
CA VAL A 209 1.96 3.44 -14.23
C VAL A 209 1.25 4.71 -14.68
N ASP A 210 1.23 5.74 -13.82
CA ASP A 210 0.86 7.09 -14.24
C ASP A 210 2.04 7.74 -14.98
N GLY A 211 1.95 7.77 -16.31
CA GLY A 211 3.05 8.16 -17.16
C GLY A 211 3.53 9.59 -16.94
N TYR A 212 2.63 10.55 -16.71
CA TYR A 212 3.05 11.94 -16.51
C TYR A 212 3.64 12.16 -15.14
N ASN A 213 3.08 11.53 -14.11
CA ASN A 213 3.62 11.61 -12.77
C ASN A 213 5.08 11.09 -12.72
N ILE A 214 5.36 9.97 -13.39
CA ILE A 214 6.72 9.43 -13.48
C ILE A 214 7.66 10.35 -14.28
N ILE A 215 7.24 10.87 -15.43
CA ILE A 215 8.06 11.79 -16.26
C ILE A 215 8.49 13.01 -15.44
N HIS A 216 7.61 13.59 -14.64
CA HIS A 216 7.93 14.75 -13.80
C HIS A 216 8.79 14.41 -12.58
N ALA A 217 8.66 13.19 -12.07
CA ALA A 217 9.40 12.75 -10.89
C ALA A 217 10.85 12.36 -11.19
N TRP A 218 11.16 11.90 -12.41
CA TRP A 218 12.50 11.44 -12.77
C TRP A 218 13.31 12.56 -13.46
N PRO A 219 14.46 12.99 -12.88
CA PRO A 219 15.23 14.12 -13.42
C PRO A 219 15.58 13.97 -14.91
N GLU A 220 16.02 12.77 -15.32
CA GLU A 220 16.41 12.46 -16.70
C GLU A 220 15.25 12.50 -17.71
N LEU A 221 14.00 12.30 -17.25
CA LEU A 221 12.81 12.39 -18.09
C LEU A 221 12.25 13.81 -18.07
N LYS A 222 12.34 14.49 -16.92
CA LYS A 222 11.91 15.87 -16.75
C LYS A 222 12.71 16.82 -17.64
N GLU A 223 14.04 16.69 -17.67
CA GLU A 223 14.90 17.49 -18.54
C GLU A 223 14.57 17.30 -20.03
N LEU A 224 14.21 16.08 -20.43
CA LEU A 224 13.76 15.80 -21.80
C LEU A 224 12.36 16.35 -22.07
N ALA A 225 11.48 16.31 -21.07
CA ALA A 225 10.11 16.80 -21.18
C ALA A 225 10.05 18.32 -21.38
N ASP A 226 10.97 19.07 -20.76
CA ASP A 226 11.07 20.53 -20.90
C ASP A 226 11.38 20.96 -22.35
N GLY A 227 12.06 20.11 -23.14
CA GLY A 227 12.34 20.34 -24.55
C GLY A 227 11.34 19.67 -25.50
N ASN A 228 11.07 18.37 -25.30
CA ASN A 228 10.14 17.59 -26.10
C ASN A 228 9.41 16.54 -25.25
N MET A 229 8.15 16.81 -24.96
CA MET A 229 7.29 15.92 -24.19
C MET A 229 7.15 14.53 -24.81
N GLU A 230 7.15 14.42 -26.15
CA GLU A 230 7.03 13.15 -26.86
C GLU A 230 8.28 12.29 -26.69
N SER A 231 9.47 12.91 -26.69
CA SER A 231 10.73 12.21 -26.44
C SER A 231 10.82 11.63 -25.02
N ALA A 232 10.34 12.36 -24.02
CA ALA A 232 10.29 11.87 -22.64
C ALA A 232 9.35 10.66 -22.49
N ARG A 233 8.22 10.68 -23.20
CA ARG A 233 7.26 9.56 -23.21
C ARG A 233 7.85 8.33 -23.87
N MET A 234 8.46 8.48 -25.05
CA MET A 234 9.09 7.36 -25.74
C MET A 234 10.17 6.71 -24.87
N LYS A 235 11.02 7.52 -24.24
CA LYS A 235 12.06 7.04 -23.33
C LYS A 235 11.50 6.32 -22.10
N LEU A 236 10.41 6.82 -21.51
CA LEU A 236 9.73 6.12 -20.42
C LEU A 236 9.22 4.74 -20.87
N LEU A 237 8.59 4.66 -22.05
CA LEU A 237 8.08 3.41 -22.59
C LEU A 237 9.21 2.40 -22.87
N ASP A 238 10.34 2.85 -23.40
CA ASP A 238 11.52 2.01 -23.63
C ASP A 238 12.08 1.45 -22.31
N ILE A 239 12.17 2.27 -21.27
CA ILE A 239 12.61 1.84 -19.93
C ILE A 239 11.67 0.78 -19.35
N LEU A 240 10.36 1.01 -19.44
CA LEU A 240 9.36 0.08 -18.91
C LEU A 240 9.25 -1.21 -19.73
N SER A 241 9.50 -1.15 -21.03
CA SER A 241 9.55 -2.32 -21.91
C SER A 241 10.67 -3.28 -21.49
N ASN A 242 11.85 -2.73 -21.22
CA ASN A 242 12.98 -3.48 -20.68
C ASN A 242 12.67 -4.05 -19.30
N TYR A 243 12.08 -3.24 -18.42
CA TYR A 243 11.71 -3.66 -17.06
C TYR A 243 10.72 -4.85 -17.06
N GLN A 244 9.70 -4.79 -17.92
CA GLN A 244 8.75 -5.87 -18.10
C GLN A 244 9.42 -7.18 -18.55
N GLY A 245 10.43 -7.09 -19.43
CA GLY A 245 11.21 -8.24 -19.87
C GLY A 245 11.95 -8.96 -18.73
N ILE A 246 12.38 -8.21 -17.71
CA ILE A 246 13.13 -8.73 -16.56
C ILE A 246 12.18 -9.33 -15.51
N ARG A 247 11.14 -8.60 -15.12
CA ARG A 247 10.22 -8.96 -14.02
C ARG A 247 9.08 -9.90 -14.41
N LYS A 248 8.83 -10.12 -15.71
CA LYS A 248 7.69 -10.90 -16.24
C LYS A 248 6.32 -10.45 -15.71
N CYS A 249 6.15 -9.17 -15.39
CA CYS A 249 4.86 -8.58 -15.01
C CYS A 249 4.17 -7.97 -16.23
N LYS A 250 2.85 -7.77 -16.20
CA LYS A 250 2.15 -7.03 -17.27
C LYS A 250 2.19 -5.53 -16.94
N VAL A 251 2.74 -4.70 -17.82
CA VAL A 251 2.84 -3.26 -17.60
C VAL A 251 1.82 -2.51 -18.47
N MET A 252 1.09 -1.58 -17.85
CA MET A 252 0.24 -0.62 -18.53
C MET A 252 0.61 0.79 -18.09
N VAL A 253 0.81 1.68 -19.06
CA VAL A 253 1.11 3.10 -18.85
C VAL A 253 -0.10 3.92 -19.26
N VAL A 254 -0.62 4.72 -18.33
CA VAL A 254 -1.76 5.60 -18.55
C VAL A 254 -1.26 7.04 -18.69
N PHE A 255 -1.70 7.71 -19.74
CA PHE A 255 -1.41 9.11 -19.97
C PHE A 255 -2.71 9.92 -20.05
N ASP A 256 -2.74 11.06 -19.35
CA ASP A 256 -3.82 12.04 -19.43
C ASP A 256 -3.93 12.69 -20.84
N ALA A 257 -5.15 12.73 -21.40
CA ALA A 257 -5.43 13.37 -22.68
C ALA A 257 -5.16 14.89 -22.68
N TYR A 258 -5.25 15.56 -21.53
CA TYR A 258 -5.16 17.03 -21.44
C TYR A 258 -3.82 17.60 -21.96
N ARG A 259 -2.77 16.78 -22.05
CA ARG A 259 -1.42 17.22 -22.44
C ARG A 259 -0.98 16.79 -23.85
N VAL A 260 -1.89 16.26 -24.69
CA VAL A 260 -1.56 15.72 -26.02
C VAL A 260 -2.37 16.41 -27.10
N GLN A 261 -1.69 17.09 -28.03
CA GLN A 261 -2.31 17.89 -29.10
C GLN A 261 -2.94 17.08 -30.24
N ARG A 262 -3.00 15.75 -30.16
CA ARG A 262 -3.60 14.89 -31.19
C ARG A 262 -4.54 13.87 -30.56
N HIS A 263 -5.82 14.05 -30.83
CA HIS A 263 -6.85 13.05 -30.61
C HIS A 263 -6.50 11.77 -31.38
N VAL A 264 -6.30 10.67 -30.65
CA VAL A 264 -7.14 9.46 -30.77
C VAL A 264 -7.13 8.79 -29.39
N ALA A 265 -8.29 8.47 -28.83
CA ALA A 265 -8.37 7.65 -27.63
C ALA A 265 -8.00 6.21 -27.99
N ASP A 266 -6.71 5.95 -28.14
CA ASP A 266 -6.19 4.66 -28.56
C ASP A 266 -5.51 3.96 -27.39
N ILE A 267 -6.01 2.76 -27.11
CA ILE A 267 -5.25 1.75 -26.40
C ILE A 267 -4.41 1.06 -27.47
N PHE A 268 -3.09 1.17 -27.37
CA PHE A 268 -2.18 0.47 -28.25
C PHE A 268 -1.05 -0.17 -27.45
N ASP A 269 -0.45 -1.21 -27.99
CA ASP A 269 0.70 -1.85 -27.37
C ASP A 269 1.98 -1.28 -28.00
N TYR A 270 2.86 -0.72 -27.18
CA TYR A 270 4.21 -0.32 -27.56
C TYR A 270 5.18 -1.40 -27.10
N HIS A 271 5.72 -2.17 -28.05
CA HIS A 271 6.47 -3.40 -27.78
C HIS A 271 5.64 -4.39 -26.93
N ASN A 272 6.02 -4.59 -25.67
CA ASN A 272 5.36 -5.46 -24.70
C ASN A 272 4.53 -4.68 -23.66
N VAL A 273 4.56 -3.34 -23.69
CA VAL A 273 3.88 -2.45 -22.74
C VAL A 273 2.57 -1.95 -23.34
N ARG A 274 1.48 -2.00 -22.57
CA ARG A 274 0.20 -1.43 -23.00
C ARG A 274 0.15 0.06 -22.69
N VAL A 275 -0.13 0.88 -23.69
CA VAL A 275 -0.26 2.33 -23.53
C VAL A 275 -1.73 2.72 -23.67
N VAL A 276 -2.22 3.50 -22.70
CA VAL A 276 -3.59 4.01 -22.66
C VAL A 276 -3.55 5.52 -22.60
N TYR A 277 -4.24 6.16 -23.53
CA TYR A 277 -4.55 7.59 -23.46
C TYR A 277 -5.97 7.74 -22.94
N THR A 278 -6.15 8.51 -21.87
CA THR A 278 -7.50 8.79 -21.36
C THR A 278 -8.28 9.67 -22.32
N ARG A 279 -9.59 9.79 -22.10
CA ARG A 279 -10.43 10.76 -22.83
C ARG A 279 -10.27 12.14 -22.21
N GLU A 280 -10.53 13.21 -22.96
CA GLU A 280 -10.37 14.59 -22.48
C GLU A 280 -11.11 14.91 -21.18
N ALA A 281 -12.25 14.26 -20.93
CA ALA A 281 -13.05 14.45 -19.71
C ALA A 281 -12.70 13.48 -18.56
N GLN A 282 -11.67 12.64 -18.72
CA GLN A 282 -11.27 11.63 -17.74
C GLN A 282 -9.79 11.78 -17.41
N THR A 283 -9.47 11.95 -16.14
CA THR A 283 -8.07 12.01 -15.68
C THR A 283 -7.44 10.61 -15.67
N ALA A 284 -6.10 10.56 -15.78
CA ALA A 284 -5.35 9.31 -15.61
C ALA A 284 -5.71 8.59 -14.29
N ASP A 285 -5.90 9.37 -13.22
CA ASP A 285 -6.24 8.85 -11.90
C ASP A 285 -7.57 8.09 -11.88
N GLN A 286 -8.62 8.70 -12.43
CA GLN A 286 -9.94 8.08 -12.52
C GLN A 286 -9.92 6.79 -13.34
N TYR A 287 -9.08 6.74 -14.39
CA TYR A 287 -8.90 5.52 -15.17
C TYR A 287 -8.22 4.42 -14.35
N ILE A 288 -7.12 4.75 -13.68
CA ILE A 288 -6.34 3.81 -12.86
C ILE A 288 -7.18 3.27 -11.70
N GLU A 289 -7.92 4.12 -10.99
CA GLU A 289 -8.78 3.73 -9.87
C GLU A 289 -9.86 2.74 -10.32
N ARG A 290 -10.57 3.07 -11.41
CA ARG A 290 -11.61 2.21 -11.97
C ARG A 290 -11.04 0.88 -12.44
N PHE A 291 -9.91 0.91 -13.14
CA PHE A 291 -9.26 -0.30 -13.62
C PHE A 291 -8.79 -1.19 -12.46
N ALA A 292 -8.17 -0.59 -11.43
CA ALA A 292 -7.69 -1.29 -10.24
C ALA A 292 -8.85 -1.98 -9.51
N HIS A 293 -9.95 -1.26 -9.27
CA HIS A 293 -11.14 -1.81 -8.62
C HIS A 293 -11.79 -2.94 -9.42
N ASP A 294 -11.99 -2.76 -10.72
CA ASP A 294 -12.66 -3.75 -11.58
C ASP A 294 -11.84 -5.04 -11.75
N ASN A 295 -10.51 -4.95 -11.68
CA ASN A 295 -9.60 -6.06 -11.95
C ASN A 295 -8.90 -6.65 -10.71
N GLN A 296 -9.13 -6.11 -9.51
CA GLN A 296 -8.49 -6.55 -8.25
C GLN A 296 -8.71 -8.02 -7.92
N LYS A 297 -9.85 -8.59 -8.34
CA LYS A 297 -10.14 -10.01 -8.11
C LYS A 297 -9.27 -10.92 -8.98
N LYS A 298 -8.88 -10.46 -10.17
CA LYS A 298 -8.19 -11.25 -11.20
C LYS A 298 -6.66 -11.12 -11.17
N TYR A 299 -6.15 -9.92 -10.88
CA TYR A 299 -4.71 -9.62 -10.92
C TYR A 299 -4.20 -9.13 -9.55
N ASP A 300 -2.91 -9.29 -9.28
CA ASP A 300 -2.24 -8.58 -8.19
C ASP A 300 -1.75 -7.24 -8.74
N ILE A 301 -2.51 -6.17 -8.47
CA ILE A 301 -2.34 -4.87 -9.11
C ILE A 301 -1.43 -4.00 -8.24
N THR A 302 -0.37 -3.47 -8.85
CA THR A 302 0.51 -2.48 -8.26
C THR A 302 0.40 -1.18 -9.05
N VAL A 303 0.18 -0.06 -8.36
CA VAL A 303 0.10 1.26 -9.00
C VAL A 303 1.35 2.07 -8.70
N ALA A 304 1.99 2.60 -9.74
CA ALA A 304 3.15 3.47 -9.64
C ALA A 304 2.75 4.94 -9.78
N THR A 305 2.76 5.68 -8.67
CA THR A 305 2.44 7.10 -8.60
C THR A 305 3.04 7.77 -7.36
N SER A 306 3.45 9.03 -7.52
CA SER A 306 3.87 9.92 -6.45
C SER A 306 2.78 10.92 -6.03
N ASP A 307 1.57 10.86 -6.57
CA ASP A 307 0.45 11.69 -6.11
C ASP A 307 -0.11 11.18 -4.76
N ALA A 308 -0.18 12.07 -3.77
CA ALA A 308 -0.65 11.76 -2.43
C ALA A 308 -2.15 11.38 -2.39
N LEU A 309 -3.00 12.02 -3.21
CA LEU A 309 -4.42 11.71 -3.24
C LEU A 309 -4.66 10.31 -3.80
N GLN A 310 -4.00 10.00 -4.92
CA GLN A 310 -4.08 8.69 -5.55
C GLN A 310 -3.55 7.59 -4.63
N GLN A 311 -2.50 7.87 -3.86
CA GLN A 311 -1.95 6.92 -2.89
C GLN A 311 -2.94 6.48 -1.82
N VAL A 312 -3.75 7.41 -1.31
CA VAL A 312 -4.78 7.11 -0.30
C VAL A 312 -5.87 6.23 -0.90
N ILE A 313 -6.33 6.55 -2.11
CA ILE A 313 -7.45 5.85 -2.77
C ILE A 313 -7.05 4.41 -3.12
N ILE A 314 -5.87 4.22 -3.72
CA ILE A 314 -5.38 2.90 -4.12
C ILE A 314 -5.12 1.98 -2.92
N ARG A 315 -4.59 2.53 -1.82
CA ARG A 315 -4.42 1.78 -0.57
C ARG A 315 -5.76 1.38 0.04
N GLY A 316 -6.74 2.29 0.02
CA GLY A 316 -8.12 2.01 0.48
C GLY A 316 -8.79 0.91 -0.35
N ALA A 317 -8.47 0.82 -1.65
CA ALA A 317 -8.93 -0.24 -2.52
C ALA A 317 -8.20 -1.58 -2.32
N GLY A 318 -7.13 -1.65 -1.51
CA GLY A 318 -6.39 -2.89 -1.25
C GLY A 318 -5.47 -3.36 -2.39
N SER A 319 -5.00 -2.41 -3.22
CA SER A 319 -3.96 -2.65 -4.23
C SER A 319 -2.58 -2.22 -3.72
N SER A 320 -1.52 -2.81 -4.27
CA SER A 320 -0.15 -2.46 -3.91
C SER A 320 0.24 -1.12 -4.54
N LEU A 321 1.18 -0.41 -3.91
CA LEU A 321 1.60 0.91 -4.37
C LEU A 321 3.12 1.04 -4.43
N LEU A 322 3.60 1.66 -5.50
CA LEU A 322 4.97 2.08 -5.73
C LEU A 322 5.01 3.60 -5.93
N SER A 323 5.90 4.29 -5.25
CA SER A 323 6.22 5.67 -5.61
C SER A 323 7.09 5.74 -6.86
N ALA A 324 7.14 6.89 -7.52
CA ALA A 324 8.00 7.08 -8.69
C ALA A 324 9.49 6.81 -8.38
N ARG A 325 9.94 7.16 -7.16
CA ARG A 325 11.32 6.92 -6.72
C ARG A 325 11.60 5.45 -6.46
N GLU A 326 10.65 4.73 -5.84
CA GLU A 326 10.77 3.30 -5.61
C GLU A 326 10.78 2.53 -6.93
N LEU A 327 9.91 2.90 -7.87
CA LEU A 327 9.92 2.31 -9.22
C LEU A 327 11.27 2.52 -9.92
N LYS A 328 11.86 3.73 -9.83
CA LYS A 328 13.19 4.00 -10.39
C LYS A 328 14.26 3.10 -9.77
N ALA A 329 14.29 3.04 -8.45
CA ALA A 329 15.26 2.21 -7.72
C ALA A 329 15.09 0.73 -8.07
N GLU A 330 13.86 0.24 -8.19
CA GLU A 330 13.57 -1.14 -8.56
C GLU A 330 14.06 -1.46 -9.99
N ILE A 331 13.84 -0.56 -10.94
CA ILE A 331 14.33 -0.69 -12.32
C ILE A 331 15.87 -0.71 -12.37
N GLU A 332 16.53 0.17 -11.63
CA GLU A 332 17.99 0.20 -11.55
C GLU A 332 18.56 -1.09 -10.95
N GLN A 333 17.95 -1.61 -9.89
CA GLN A 333 18.34 -2.89 -9.29
C GLN A 333 18.13 -4.06 -10.25
N ALA A 334 17.01 -4.08 -10.98
CA ALA A 334 16.74 -5.08 -12.01
C ALA A 334 17.79 -5.03 -13.13
N TYR A 335 18.20 -3.84 -13.56
CA TYR A 335 19.25 -3.65 -14.56
C TYR A 335 20.62 -4.12 -14.07
N LEU A 336 20.99 -3.80 -12.83
CA LEU A 336 22.23 -4.27 -12.21
C LEU A 336 22.27 -5.80 -12.12
N THR A 337 21.14 -6.41 -11.74
CA THR A 337 21.02 -7.87 -11.64
C THR A 337 21.21 -8.52 -13.01
N LEU A 338 20.56 -8.00 -14.05
CA LEU A 338 20.72 -8.48 -15.42
C LEU A 338 22.16 -8.32 -15.92
N LYS A 339 22.80 -7.19 -15.60
CA LYS A 339 24.21 -6.96 -15.97
C LYS A 339 25.14 -7.95 -15.27
N GLN A 340 24.93 -8.22 -13.99
CA GLN A 340 25.69 -9.22 -13.23
C GLN A 340 25.48 -10.63 -13.80
N GLU A 341 24.24 -11.01 -14.12
CA GLU A 341 23.94 -12.29 -14.78
C GLU A 341 24.63 -12.42 -16.14
N TYR A 342 24.63 -11.34 -16.94
CA TYR A 342 25.32 -11.30 -18.23
C TYR A 342 26.84 -11.41 -18.08
N GLU A 343 27.44 -10.71 -17.12
CA GLU A 343 28.87 -10.81 -16.81
C GLU A 343 29.25 -12.20 -16.30
N HIS A 344 28.38 -12.83 -15.48
CA HIS A 344 28.55 -14.20 -15.02
C HIS A 344 28.40 -15.23 -16.16
N MET A 345 27.54 -14.97 -17.15
CA MET A 345 27.39 -15.81 -18.34
C MET A 345 28.58 -15.62 -19.31
N GLN A 346 29.09 -14.41 -19.51
CA GLN A 346 30.30 -14.17 -20.30
C GLN A 346 31.55 -14.77 -19.65
N GLY A 347 31.66 -14.71 -18.31
CA GLY A 347 32.73 -15.36 -17.55
C GLY A 347 32.74 -16.89 -17.63
N LYS A 348 31.64 -17.52 -18.08
CA LYS A 348 31.51 -18.98 -18.24
C LYS A 348 31.41 -19.45 -19.69
N ASN A 349 31.26 -18.56 -20.67
CA ASN A 349 31.24 -18.87 -22.08
C ASN A 349 31.89 -17.73 -22.90
N SER A 350 33.22 -17.65 -22.86
CA SER A 350 33.96 -17.12 -23.99
C SER A 350 33.86 -18.13 -25.14
N ASN A 351 32.72 -18.16 -25.80
CA ASN A 351 32.56 -18.77 -27.12
C ASN A 351 32.35 -17.63 -28.11
N TYR A 352 33.44 -16.90 -28.38
CA TYR A 352 33.49 -16.09 -29.59
C TYR A 352 33.10 -16.99 -30.77
N LEU A 353 32.24 -16.51 -31.66
CA LEU A 353 31.78 -17.26 -32.84
C LEU A 353 32.95 -17.80 -33.68
N ILE A 354 34.10 -17.13 -33.59
CA ILE A 354 35.34 -17.55 -34.24
C ILE A 354 35.89 -18.86 -33.66
N ASP A 355 35.63 -19.18 -32.39
CA ASP A 355 36.24 -20.31 -31.70
C ASP A 355 35.60 -21.66 -32.04
N LYS A 356 34.37 -21.65 -32.56
CA LYS A 356 33.66 -22.84 -33.07
C LYS A 356 33.99 -23.19 -34.52
N LEU A 357 34.73 -22.35 -35.24
CA LEU A 357 35.19 -22.64 -36.59
C LEU A 357 36.31 -23.68 -36.55
N SER A 358 36.31 -24.63 -37.50
CA SER A 358 37.40 -25.59 -37.65
C SER A 358 38.73 -24.86 -37.92
N SER A 359 39.86 -25.50 -37.60
CA SER A 359 41.19 -24.91 -37.81
C SER A 359 41.43 -24.46 -39.26
N THR A 360 40.81 -25.14 -40.22
CA THR A 360 40.85 -24.79 -41.64
C THR A 360 40.06 -23.52 -41.96
N GLU A 361 38.89 -23.32 -41.35
CA GLU A 361 38.05 -22.13 -41.53
C GLU A 361 38.61 -20.90 -40.80
N LYS A 362 39.28 -21.10 -39.66
CA LYS A 362 40.03 -20.04 -38.96
C LYS A 362 41.19 -19.52 -39.82
N GLN A 363 41.86 -20.38 -40.59
CA GLN A 363 42.93 -19.97 -41.50
C GLN A 363 42.39 -19.26 -42.75
N THR A 364 41.28 -19.71 -43.33
CA THR A 364 40.67 -19.02 -44.47
C THR A 364 40.16 -17.63 -44.08
N PHE A 365 39.54 -17.50 -42.90
CA PHE A 365 39.08 -16.20 -42.38
C PHE A 365 40.23 -15.23 -42.09
N LYS A 366 41.33 -15.71 -41.50
CA LYS A 366 42.57 -14.91 -41.32
C LYS A 366 43.21 -14.49 -42.65
N ASN A 367 43.16 -15.34 -43.66
CA ASN A 367 43.69 -15.03 -45.00
C ASN A 367 42.79 -14.04 -45.76
N LEU A 368 41.48 -14.04 -45.51
CA LEU A 368 40.53 -13.06 -46.06
C LEU A 368 40.76 -11.67 -45.46
N MET A 369 40.87 -11.59 -44.13
CA MET A 369 41.16 -10.33 -43.42
C MET A 369 42.51 -9.74 -43.85
N ARG A 370 43.55 -10.56 -44.02
CA ARG A 370 44.85 -10.11 -44.56
C ARG A 370 44.80 -9.68 -46.02
N LYS A 371 43.88 -10.20 -46.83
CA LYS A 371 43.69 -9.76 -48.21
C LYS A 371 42.96 -8.42 -48.27
N GLU A 372 41.97 -8.19 -47.41
CA GLU A 372 41.29 -6.89 -47.31
C GLU A 372 42.25 -5.81 -46.84
N ASP A 373 43.07 -6.06 -45.81
CA ASP A 373 44.08 -5.09 -45.34
C ASP A 373 45.13 -4.72 -46.41
N ASN A 374 45.48 -5.66 -47.30
CA ASN A 374 46.38 -5.40 -48.43
C ASN A 374 45.71 -4.71 -49.62
N ILE A 375 44.38 -4.78 -49.73
CA ILE A 375 43.64 -4.00 -50.74
C ILE A 375 43.61 -2.53 -50.30
N TYR A 376 43.42 -2.24 -49.01
CA TYR A 376 43.42 -0.87 -48.50
C TYR A 376 44.81 -0.22 -48.45
N LYS A 377 45.90 -1.00 -48.30
CA LYS A 377 47.27 -0.46 -48.37
C LYS A 377 47.76 -0.13 -49.78
N ASN A 378 47.20 -0.74 -50.82
CA ASN A 378 47.55 -0.40 -52.21
C ASN A 378 46.79 0.83 -52.75
N PHE A 379 45.88 1.43 -51.96
CA PHE A 379 45.22 2.70 -52.29
C PHE A 379 45.84 3.92 -51.58
N GLU A 380 46.88 3.73 -50.76
CA GLU A 380 47.60 4.82 -50.08
C GLU A 380 48.97 5.15 -50.70
N ASP A 381 49.45 4.38 -51.69
CA ASP A 381 50.76 4.55 -52.36
C ASP A 381 50.67 4.80 -53.90
N GLU A 382 49.51 5.21 -54.42
CA GLU A 382 49.36 5.90 -55.74
C GLU A 382 48.66 7.25 -55.53
#